data_AF-A0A5J5SUD1-F1
#
_entry.id   AF-A0A5J5SUD1-F1
#
_cell.length_a   1.000
_cell.length_b   1.000
_cell.length_c   1.000
_cell.angle_alpha   90.00
_cell.angle_beta   90.00
_cell.angle_gamma   90.00
#
_symmetry.space_group_name_H-M   'P 1'
#
loop_
_entity.id
_entity.type
_entity.pdbx_description
1 polymer ?
#
loop_
_entity_poly.entity_id
_entity_poly.type
_entity_poly.pdbx_seq_one_letter_code
_entity_poly.pdbx_strand_id
1 'polypeptide(L)'
;MSKLTCKEKIDDRNRSWLELLNYVEASTSSESEKLDKLTQMVLPKFVARLVKEKEDKMMIEKDGLKSCHEVGVEGKQDYLTGKQKKQTTKGNKKKKKINNQRKGQDSEKLMEIGLEPPPDMPQVFQDYIRDLGGSEIKLVIQKFLQVTDLRSQQNRLSMSLKQIRSAFLSEDEERTLNAKRQMAVPLVEPCLSVSTVNLAKWSIRSSLSYIINGDYSKVLKNNRNSLKPNAVVQIWSFRIEPNSQLNFALIKVINGEDGHVIN
;
A
#
# COMPACT_ATOMS: atom_id res chain seq x y z
N MET A 1 51.10 12.37 -18.93
CA MET A 1 50.69 12.03 -17.55
C MET A 1 49.67 13.09 -17.14
N SER A 2 48.41 12.84 -16.80
CA SER A 2 47.71 11.61 -16.42
C SER A 2 46.22 11.79 -16.75
N LYS A 3 45.60 10.75 -17.31
CA LYS A 3 44.14 10.57 -17.37
C LYS A 3 43.62 10.25 -15.97
N LEU A 4 42.41 10.69 -15.64
CA LEU A 4 41.48 9.99 -14.75
C LEU A 4 40.06 10.53 -15.04
N THR A 5 39.38 9.86 -15.97
CA THR A 5 37.94 9.99 -16.21
C THR A 5 37.20 9.15 -15.19
N CYS A 6 36.28 9.78 -14.46
CA CYS A 6 35.39 9.14 -13.50
C CYS A 6 34.54 8.05 -14.16
N LYS A 7 34.49 6.88 -13.54
CA LYS A 7 33.61 5.77 -13.92
C LYS A 7 32.18 6.11 -13.51
N GLU A 8 31.34 6.36 -14.51
CA GLU A 8 29.88 6.26 -14.40
C GLU A 8 29.48 4.81 -14.13
N LYS A 9 28.83 4.55 -13.00
CA LYS A 9 28.17 3.28 -12.73
C LYS A 9 26.79 3.31 -13.39
N ILE A 10 26.76 2.93 -14.66
CA ILE A 10 25.51 2.67 -15.40
C ILE A 10 24.88 1.39 -14.84
N ASP A 11 23.61 1.49 -14.45
CA ASP A 11 22.76 0.39 -13.99
C ASP A 11 22.76 -0.77 -15.00
N ASP A 12 23.19 -1.95 -14.53
CA ASP A 12 23.38 -3.19 -15.29
C ASP A 12 22.07 -3.65 -15.98
N ARG A 13 20.92 -3.24 -15.44
CA ARG A 13 19.59 -3.56 -15.99
C ARG A 13 19.27 -2.82 -17.28
N ASN A 14 19.72 -1.56 -17.40
CA ASN A 14 19.51 -0.76 -18.60
C ASN A 14 20.48 -1.17 -19.72
N ARG A 15 21.68 -1.63 -19.35
CA ARG A 15 22.67 -2.13 -20.30
C ARG A 15 22.17 -3.39 -21.03
N SER A 16 21.51 -4.30 -20.30
CA SER A 16 20.92 -5.52 -20.86
C SER A 16 19.81 -5.28 -21.88
N TRP A 17 18.97 -4.26 -21.69
CA TRP A 17 17.89 -3.93 -22.64
C TRP A 17 18.40 -3.25 -23.91
N LEU A 18 19.37 -2.34 -23.78
CA LEU A 18 19.96 -1.64 -24.93
C LEU A 18 20.76 -2.61 -25.83
N GLU A 19 21.47 -3.57 -25.25
CA GLU A 19 22.17 -4.62 -26.02
C GLU A 19 21.20 -5.52 -26.79
N LEU A 20 20.05 -5.86 -26.19
CA LEU A 20 19.01 -6.66 -26.84
C LEU A 20 18.32 -5.91 -27.98
N LEU A 21 18.03 -4.62 -27.78
CA LEU A 21 17.44 -3.77 -28.82
C LEU A 21 18.39 -3.62 -30.01
N ASN A 22 19.68 -3.36 -29.74
CA ASN A 22 20.69 -3.22 -30.79
C ASN A 22 20.90 -4.53 -31.58
N TYR A 23 20.82 -5.70 -30.91
CA TYR A 23 20.87 -7.00 -31.56
C TYR A 23 19.66 -7.28 -32.48
N VAL A 24 18.45 -6.89 -32.06
CA VAL A 24 17.25 -7.04 -32.89
C VAL A 24 17.27 -6.09 -34.08
N GLU A 25 17.69 -4.85 -33.86
CA GLU A 25 17.79 -3.83 -34.90
C GLU A 25 18.84 -4.17 -35.96
N ALA A 26 19.96 -4.81 -35.57
CA ALA A 26 20.97 -5.29 -36.50
C ALA A 26 20.55 -6.54 -37.32
N SER A 27 19.40 -7.15 -37.01
CA SER A 27 19.01 -8.46 -37.57
C SER A 27 17.60 -8.51 -38.18
N THR A 28 16.99 -7.35 -38.39
CA THR A 28 15.65 -7.19 -38.99
C THR A 28 15.58 -5.90 -39.80
N SER A 29 14.87 -5.92 -40.94
CA SER A 29 14.81 -4.76 -41.85
C SER A 29 13.45 -4.04 -41.82
N SER A 30 12.45 -4.61 -41.14
CA SER A 30 11.11 -4.03 -41.01
C SER A 30 10.66 -3.96 -39.55
N GLU A 31 9.84 -2.96 -39.22
CA GLU A 31 9.30 -2.75 -37.86
C GLU A 31 8.40 -3.92 -37.41
N SER A 32 7.70 -4.58 -38.34
CA SER A 32 6.91 -5.78 -38.04
C SER A 32 7.78 -6.96 -37.62
N GLU A 33 8.93 -7.16 -38.26
CA GLU A 33 9.89 -8.21 -37.90
C GLU A 33 10.60 -7.90 -36.58
N LYS A 34 10.92 -6.63 -36.31
CA LYS A 34 11.46 -6.18 -35.02
C LYS A 34 10.52 -6.54 -33.89
N LEU A 35 9.23 -6.22 -34.05
CA LEU A 35 8.22 -6.45 -33.03
C LEU A 35 7.96 -7.95 -32.80
N ASP A 36 7.88 -8.76 -33.86
CA ASP A 36 7.69 -10.20 -33.75
C ASP A 36 8.89 -10.87 -33.06
N LYS A 37 10.11 -10.50 -33.45
CA LYS A 37 11.34 -11.06 -32.88
C LYS A 37 11.53 -10.68 -31.40
N LEU A 38 11.22 -9.43 -31.03
CA LEU A 38 11.21 -9.00 -29.62
C LEU A 38 10.17 -9.77 -28.81
N THR A 39 8.98 -9.94 -29.38
CA THR A 39 7.88 -10.68 -28.74
C THR A 39 8.28 -12.14 -28.51
N GLN A 40 8.88 -12.80 -29.50
CA GLN A 40 9.41 -14.17 -29.39
C GLN A 40 10.53 -14.30 -28.35
N MET A 41 11.35 -13.27 -28.14
CA MET A 41 12.45 -13.32 -27.15
C MET A 41 11.99 -13.02 -25.72
N VAL A 42 11.00 -12.14 -25.55
CA VAL A 42 10.58 -11.63 -24.25
C VAL A 42 9.44 -12.47 -23.65
N LEU A 43 8.48 -12.91 -24.46
CA LEU A 43 7.33 -13.69 -23.98
C LEU A 43 7.73 -14.99 -23.27
N PRO A 44 8.65 -15.82 -23.76
CA PRO A 44 9.02 -17.06 -23.07
C PRO A 44 9.65 -16.79 -21.70
N LYS A 45 10.46 -15.73 -21.57
CA LYS A 45 11.07 -15.33 -20.29
C LYS A 45 10.01 -14.84 -19.31
N PHE A 46 9.02 -14.10 -19.80
CA PHE A 46 7.91 -13.63 -18.99
C PHE A 46 7.01 -14.78 -18.53
N VAL A 47 6.66 -15.70 -19.44
CA VAL A 47 5.87 -16.90 -19.12
C VAL A 47 6.62 -17.79 -18.12
N ALA A 48 7.90 -18.06 -18.33
CA ALA A 48 8.71 -18.84 -17.40
C ALA A 48 8.77 -18.20 -15.99
N ARG A 49 8.86 -16.86 -15.92
CA ARG A 49 8.81 -16.14 -14.64
C ARG A 49 7.46 -16.29 -13.95
N LEU A 50 6.36 -16.21 -14.69
CA LEU A 50 5.02 -16.41 -14.14
C LEU A 50 4.78 -17.85 -13.65
N VAL A 51 5.32 -18.84 -14.37
CA VAL A 51 5.25 -20.26 -13.97
C VAL A 51 6.04 -20.45 -12.68
N LYS A 52 7.29 -19.96 -12.61
CA LYS A 52 8.12 -20.02 -11.40
C LYS A 52 7.44 -19.34 -10.20
N GLU A 53 6.83 -18.17 -10.39
CA GLU A 53 6.08 -17.49 -9.33
C GLU A 53 4.84 -18.26 -8.86
N LYS A 54 4.20 -19.03 -9.74
CA LYS A 54 3.06 -19.89 -9.37
C LYS A 54 3.53 -21.14 -8.62
N GLU A 55 4.64 -21.74 -9.05
CA GLU A 55 5.26 -22.88 -8.37
C GLU A 55 5.75 -22.49 -6.97
N ASP A 56 6.46 -21.36 -6.82
CA ASP A 56 6.92 -20.86 -5.53
C ASP A 56 5.74 -20.60 -4.56
N LYS A 57 4.62 -20.07 -5.07
CA LYS A 57 3.38 -19.89 -4.28
C LYS A 57 2.76 -21.20 -3.84
N MET A 58 2.76 -22.21 -4.72
CA MET A 58 2.18 -23.53 -4.44
C MET A 58 3.04 -24.35 -3.45
N MET A 59 4.36 -24.14 -3.44
CA MET A 59 5.27 -24.75 -2.46
C MET A 59 5.09 -24.15 -1.06
N ILE A 60 4.89 -22.84 -0.94
CA ILE A 60 4.60 -22.17 0.34
C ILE A 60 3.27 -22.66 0.94
N GLU A 61 2.29 -23.00 0.11
CA GLU A 61 0.98 -23.49 0.56
C GLU A 61 1.02 -24.96 1.02
N LYS A 62 1.87 -25.81 0.41
CA LYS A 62 2.07 -27.21 0.83
C LYS A 62 2.83 -27.34 2.15
N ASP A 63 3.79 -26.46 2.43
CA ASP A 63 4.53 -26.46 3.70
C ASP A 63 3.70 -25.88 4.86
N GLY A 64 2.69 -25.07 4.57
CA GLY A 64 1.70 -24.59 5.55
C GLY A 64 0.70 -25.67 6.03
N LEU A 65 0.61 -26.80 5.33
CA LEU A 65 -0.40 -27.85 5.59
C LEU A 65 0.16 -29.11 6.27
N LYS A 66 1.47 -29.20 6.53
CA LYS A 66 2.14 -30.38 7.12
C LYS A 66 2.42 -30.30 8.63
N SER A 67 1.92 -29.29 9.33
CA SER A 67 2.09 -29.18 10.79
C SER A 67 0.75 -29.25 11.51
N CYS A 68 0.12 -30.44 11.54
CA CYS A 68 -0.86 -30.86 12.57
C CYS A 68 -1.31 -32.34 12.34
N HIS A 69 -0.56 -33.28 12.90
CA HIS A 69 -0.98 -34.61 13.38
C HIS A 69 0.19 -35.07 14.27
N GLU A 70 0.06 -35.49 15.53
CA GLU A 70 -1.01 -36.20 16.22
C GLU A 70 -0.98 -35.83 17.72
N VAL A 71 -2.14 -35.84 18.38
CA VAL A 71 -2.46 -36.63 19.59
C VAL A 71 -3.90 -36.26 19.95
N GLY A 72 -4.79 -37.24 19.83
CA GLY A 72 -6.17 -37.12 20.28
C GLY A 72 -6.29 -37.16 21.80
N VAL A 73 -7.41 -36.66 22.32
CA VAL A 73 -8.42 -37.45 23.04
C VAL A 73 -9.51 -36.47 23.51
N GLU A 74 -10.73 -36.81 23.10
CA GLU A 74 -12.06 -36.59 23.68
C GLU A 74 -12.30 -35.52 24.77
N GLY A 75 -13.41 -34.79 24.60
CA GLY A 75 -14.31 -34.56 25.73
C GLY A 75 -14.95 -33.17 25.86
N LYS A 76 -16.24 -33.13 25.52
CA LYS A 76 -17.31 -32.31 26.12
C LYS A 76 -17.30 -30.78 25.94
N GLN A 77 -18.27 -30.38 25.13
CA GLN A 77 -19.10 -29.19 25.20
C GLN A 77 -19.53 -28.86 26.65
N ASP A 78 -19.45 -27.59 27.06
CA ASP A 78 -20.48 -26.91 27.84
C ASP A 78 -20.21 -25.40 27.96
N TYR A 79 -21.27 -24.64 27.72
CA TYR A 79 -21.38 -23.21 27.96
C TYR A 79 -21.55 -22.98 29.46
N LEU A 80 -20.99 -21.90 30.02
CA LEU A 80 -21.66 -20.93 30.91
C LEU A 80 -20.68 -20.03 31.68
N THR A 81 -20.95 -18.73 31.56
CA THR A 81 -20.94 -17.64 32.55
C THR A 81 -20.22 -17.85 33.89
N GLY A 82 -19.29 -16.95 34.22
CA GLY A 82 -18.81 -16.78 35.60
C GLY A 82 -17.88 -15.59 35.79
N LYS A 83 -18.42 -14.42 36.16
CA LYS A 83 -17.64 -13.35 36.81
C LYS A 83 -17.31 -13.81 38.23
N GLN A 84 -16.04 -14.00 38.57
CA GLN A 84 -15.57 -13.81 39.94
C GLN A 84 -14.17 -13.18 40.01
N LYS A 85 -14.08 -12.24 40.94
CA LYS A 85 -12.95 -11.42 41.35
C LYS A 85 -12.19 -12.21 42.42
N LYS A 86 -10.86 -12.38 42.33
CA LYS A 86 -10.03 -12.66 43.51
C LYS A 86 -8.65 -12.02 43.42
N GLN A 87 -8.22 -11.54 44.57
CA GLN A 87 -7.14 -10.59 44.80
C GLN A 87 -5.75 -11.22 44.80
N THR A 88 -4.79 -10.43 44.30
CA THR A 88 -3.41 -10.20 44.74
C THR A 88 -2.52 -11.35 45.24
N THR A 89 -1.39 -11.54 44.57
CA THR A 89 -0.05 -11.60 45.19
C THR A 89 0.96 -10.87 44.32
N LYS A 90 1.73 -9.96 44.93
CA LYS A 90 2.77 -9.13 44.31
C LYS A 90 4.02 -9.98 44.04
N GLY A 91 4.48 -9.98 42.79
CA GLY A 91 5.81 -10.43 42.39
C GLY A 91 6.33 -9.53 41.26
N ASN A 92 7.12 -8.52 41.63
CA ASN A 92 7.77 -7.59 40.70
C ASN A 92 8.88 -8.30 39.91
N LYS A 93 8.79 -8.35 38.57
CA LYS A 93 9.95 -8.28 37.65
C LYS A 93 9.50 -7.74 36.27
N LYS A 94 9.63 -6.41 36.15
CA LYS A 94 9.79 -5.57 34.95
C LYS A 94 9.12 -6.05 33.64
N LYS A 95 7.84 -5.68 33.46
CA LYS A 95 7.29 -5.47 32.11
C LYS A 95 7.89 -4.17 31.55
N LYS A 96 8.75 -4.28 30.54
CA LYS A 96 9.20 -3.14 29.73
C LYS A 96 7.95 -2.40 29.24
N LYS A 97 7.74 -1.19 29.74
CA LYS A 97 6.83 -0.20 29.16
C LYS A 97 7.31 0.03 27.72
N ILE A 98 6.60 -0.51 26.74
CA ILE A 98 6.74 -0.05 25.36
C ILE A 98 6.10 1.33 25.36
N ASN A 99 6.95 2.33 25.53
CA ASN A 99 6.59 3.73 25.64
C ASN A 99 5.87 4.19 24.38
N ASN A 100 4.95 5.15 24.55
CA ASN A 100 4.12 5.82 23.56
C ASN A 100 4.92 6.67 22.52
N GLN A 101 6.10 6.22 22.08
CA GLN A 101 7.04 6.99 21.26
C GLN A 101 6.71 7.04 19.75
N ARG A 102 5.62 6.44 19.28
CA ARG A 102 5.33 6.42 17.83
C ARG A 102 4.83 7.75 17.27
N LYS A 103 4.45 8.72 18.12
CA LYS A 103 3.88 10.00 17.67
C LYS A 103 4.92 10.96 17.08
N GLY A 104 6.21 10.76 17.36
CA GLY A 104 7.31 11.59 16.83
C GLY A 104 7.97 11.00 15.58
N GLN A 105 8.12 9.67 15.52
CA GLN A 105 8.99 9.03 14.54
C GLN A 105 8.59 9.25 13.08
N ASP A 106 7.30 9.15 12.73
CA ASP A 106 6.89 9.33 11.32
C ASP A 106 6.98 10.80 10.90
N SER A 107 6.61 11.75 11.77
CA SER A 107 6.65 13.18 11.46
C SER A 107 8.09 13.70 11.38
N GLU A 108 8.94 13.33 12.33
CA GLU A 108 10.36 13.66 12.33
C GLU A 108 11.06 13.07 11.10
N LYS A 109 10.75 11.80 10.77
CA LYS A 109 11.30 11.14 9.59
C LYS A 109 10.82 11.79 8.29
N LEU A 110 9.56 12.23 8.19
CA LEU A 110 9.06 12.97 7.02
C LEU A 110 9.76 14.33 6.87
N MET A 111 10.05 15.03 7.98
CA MET A 111 10.85 16.26 7.97
C MET A 111 12.29 15.99 7.52
N GLU A 112 12.93 14.94 8.03
CA GLU A 112 14.31 14.57 7.69
C GLU A 112 14.49 14.29 6.19
N ILE A 113 13.49 13.71 5.54
CA ILE A 113 13.50 13.44 4.10
C ILE A 113 12.90 14.57 3.25
N GLY A 114 12.61 15.74 3.85
CA GLY A 114 12.14 16.92 3.12
C GLY A 114 10.70 16.84 2.59
N LEU A 115 9.85 16.01 3.20
CA LEU A 115 8.42 15.88 2.86
C LEU A 115 7.48 16.67 3.79
N GLU A 116 8.03 17.60 4.58
CA GLU A 116 7.25 18.58 5.34
C GLU A 116 7.69 19.99 4.93
N PRO A 117 6.77 20.83 4.39
CA PRO A 117 5.35 20.55 4.19
C PRO A 117 5.11 19.43 3.15
N PRO A 118 3.97 18.71 3.22
CA PRO A 118 3.63 17.67 2.25
C PRO A 118 3.68 18.23 0.81
N PRO A 119 4.29 17.53 -0.15
CA PRO A 119 4.24 17.92 -1.55
C PRO A 119 2.80 18.02 -2.05
N ASP A 120 2.58 18.93 -3.00
CA ASP A 120 1.30 19.07 -3.67
C ASP A 120 0.97 17.84 -4.51
N MET A 121 -0.32 17.69 -4.82
CA MET A 121 -0.80 16.60 -5.68
C MET A 121 -0.16 16.69 -7.08
N PRO A 122 0.40 15.59 -7.63
CA PRO A 122 0.93 15.56 -8.98
C PRO A 122 -0.11 15.98 -10.03
N GLN A 123 0.32 16.71 -11.06
CA GLN A 123 -0.57 17.28 -12.08
C GLN A 123 -1.48 16.23 -12.74
N VAL A 124 -0.94 15.04 -13.02
CA VAL A 124 -1.70 13.93 -13.61
C VAL A 124 -2.93 13.54 -12.78
N PHE A 125 -2.82 13.58 -11.45
CA PHE A 125 -3.96 13.33 -10.56
C PHE A 125 -4.91 14.52 -10.51
N GLN A 126 -4.40 15.75 -10.54
CA GLN A 126 -5.26 16.93 -10.57
C GLN A 126 -6.13 16.98 -11.83
N ASP A 127 -5.53 16.69 -12.98
CA ASP A 127 -6.23 16.65 -14.27
C ASP A 127 -7.24 15.52 -14.28
N TYR A 128 -6.84 14.32 -13.86
CA TYR A 128 -7.74 13.17 -13.78
C TYR A 128 -8.95 13.42 -12.86
N ILE A 129 -8.73 14.02 -11.67
CA ILE A 129 -9.82 14.37 -10.75
C ILE A 129 -10.73 15.43 -11.37
N ARG A 130 -10.17 16.41 -12.08
CA ARG A 130 -10.94 17.45 -12.77
C ARG A 130 -11.81 16.88 -13.89
N ASP A 131 -11.28 15.93 -14.66
CA ASP A 131 -12.00 15.23 -15.73
C ASP A 131 -13.16 14.40 -15.17
N LEU A 132 -13.04 13.90 -13.95
CA LEU A 132 -14.14 13.25 -13.21
C LEU A 132 -15.16 14.25 -12.64
N GLY A 133 -15.00 15.56 -12.86
CA GLY A 133 -15.84 16.61 -12.25
C GLY A 133 -15.55 16.81 -10.76
N GLY A 134 -14.35 16.45 -10.31
CA GLY A 134 -13.93 16.51 -8.92
C GLY A 134 -13.67 17.93 -8.42
N SER A 135 -14.13 18.21 -7.21
CA SER A 135 -13.97 19.47 -6.49
C SER A 135 -13.56 19.22 -5.03
N GLU A 136 -13.34 20.28 -4.25
CA GLU A 136 -12.99 20.20 -2.82
C GLU A 136 -11.84 19.23 -2.49
N ILE A 137 -10.77 19.31 -3.26
CA ILE A 137 -9.60 18.43 -3.11
C ILE A 137 -8.87 18.78 -1.80
N LYS A 138 -8.76 17.82 -0.88
CA LYS A 138 -8.18 18.01 0.46
C LYS A 138 -7.21 16.87 0.78
N LEU A 139 -6.03 17.18 1.31
CA LEU A 139 -5.08 16.17 1.80
C LEU A 139 -5.60 15.59 3.12
N VAL A 140 -5.89 14.29 3.13
CA VAL A 140 -6.38 13.60 4.34
C VAL A 140 -5.22 13.22 5.23
N ILE A 141 -4.19 12.58 4.68
CA ILE A 141 -3.03 12.10 5.43
C ILE A 141 -1.83 11.88 4.50
N GLN A 142 -0.63 12.12 5.01
CA GLN A 142 0.64 11.68 4.46
C GLN A 142 1.32 10.77 5.48
N LYS A 143 1.71 9.56 5.09
CA LYS A 143 2.35 8.60 5.99
C LYS A 143 3.25 7.61 5.25
N PHE A 144 4.17 7.00 5.98
CA PHE A 144 4.81 5.76 5.55
C PHE A 144 3.81 4.60 5.58
N LEU A 145 3.82 3.76 4.56
CA LEU A 145 3.08 2.50 4.60
C LEU A 145 3.66 1.61 5.69
N GLN A 146 2.82 1.22 6.65
CA GLN A 146 3.22 0.28 7.68
C GLN A 146 3.17 -1.14 7.14
N VAL A 147 3.92 -2.06 7.75
CA VAL A 147 3.88 -3.49 7.39
C VAL A 147 2.44 -4.04 7.44
N THR A 148 1.62 -3.55 8.36
CA THR A 148 0.20 -3.90 8.46
C THR A 148 -0.62 -3.42 7.27
N ASP A 149 -0.24 -2.30 6.67
CA ASP A 149 -0.90 -1.71 5.50
C ASP A 149 -0.55 -2.45 4.20
N LEU A 150 0.47 -3.31 4.21
CA LEU A 150 0.95 -4.06 3.03
C LEU A 150 0.57 -5.54 3.09
N ARG A 151 0.15 -6.05 4.26
CA ARG A 151 -0.25 -7.44 4.41
C ARG A 151 -1.63 -7.67 3.80
N SER A 152 -1.66 -8.39 2.68
CA SER A 152 -2.89 -8.78 1.99
C SER A 152 -3.91 -9.45 2.90
N GLN A 153 -3.47 -10.27 3.85
CA GLN A 153 -4.34 -10.92 4.85
C GLN A 153 -5.05 -9.92 5.78
N GLN A 154 -4.42 -8.79 6.08
CA GLN A 154 -5.04 -7.75 6.91
C GLN A 154 -5.97 -6.86 6.10
N ASN A 155 -5.73 -6.75 4.78
CA ASN A 155 -6.58 -6.07 3.81
C ASN A 155 -7.05 -4.69 4.29
N ARG A 156 -6.13 -3.90 4.83
CA ARG A 156 -6.45 -2.61 5.43
C ARG A 156 -5.34 -1.59 5.24
N LEU A 157 -5.72 -0.33 5.09
CA LEU A 157 -4.85 0.84 5.20
C LEU A 157 -5.38 1.71 6.34
N SER A 158 -4.56 1.90 7.38
CA SER A 158 -4.98 2.63 8.57
C SER A 158 -4.58 4.11 8.52
N MET A 159 -5.55 4.98 8.76
CA MET A 159 -5.38 6.43 8.90
C MET A 159 -5.75 6.84 10.33
N SER A 160 -4.76 6.98 11.20
CA SER A 160 -5.01 7.34 12.59
C SER A 160 -5.54 8.78 12.69
N LEU A 161 -6.59 8.99 13.50
CA LEU A 161 -7.25 10.32 13.60
C LEU A 161 -6.28 11.45 13.98
N LYS A 162 -5.22 11.14 14.73
CA LYS A 162 -4.19 12.10 15.14
C LYS A 162 -3.28 12.58 14.00
N GLN A 163 -3.30 11.91 12.85
CA GLN A 163 -2.49 12.21 11.66
C GLN A 163 -3.35 12.78 10.52
N ILE A 164 -4.66 12.89 10.72
CA ILE A 164 -5.58 13.47 9.73
C ILE A 164 -5.34 14.97 9.68
N ARG A 165 -5.10 15.48 8.47
CA ARG A 165 -4.77 16.90 8.22
C ARG A 165 -6.00 17.75 7.91
N SER A 166 -7.04 17.15 7.34
CA SER A 166 -8.26 17.87 6.94
C SER A 166 -9.51 17.08 7.26
N ALA A 167 -10.56 17.78 7.67
CA ALA A 167 -11.90 17.20 7.77
C ALA A 167 -12.41 16.91 6.35
N PHE A 168 -12.68 15.64 6.08
CA PHE A 168 -13.05 15.16 4.75
C PHE A 168 -14.44 14.53 4.69
N LEU A 169 -15.08 14.24 5.83
CA LEU A 169 -16.44 13.71 5.91
C LEU A 169 -17.43 14.83 6.18
N SER A 170 -18.62 14.75 5.55
CA SER A 170 -19.77 15.54 5.98
C SER A 170 -20.35 14.98 7.28
N GLU A 171 -21.19 15.76 7.96
CA GLU A 171 -21.86 15.30 9.18
C GLU A 171 -22.73 14.04 8.93
N ASP A 172 -23.39 13.97 7.78
CA ASP A 172 -24.21 12.81 7.39
C ASP A 172 -23.38 11.57 7.10
N GLU A 173 -22.22 11.73 6.47
CA GLU A 173 -21.29 10.64 6.23
C GLU A 173 -20.69 10.12 7.53
N GLU A 174 -20.32 11.03 8.44
CA GLU A 174 -19.83 10.68 9.77
C GLU A 174 -20.92 9.94 10.58
N ARG A 175 -22.17 10.41 10.56
CA ARG A 175 -23.32 9.70 11.16
C ARG A 175 -23.50 8.30 10.56
N THR A 176 -23.46 8.21 9.22
CA THR A 176 -23.61 6.95 8.49
C THR A 176 -22.49 5.97 8.83
N LEU A 177 -21.25 6.44 8.89
CA LEU A 177 -20.08 5.63 9.19
C LEU A 177 -20.14 5.08 10.63
N ASN A 178 -20.60 5.89 11.57
CA ASN A 178 -20.79 5.46 12.96
C ASN A 178 -21.95 4.47 13.12
N ALA A 179 -23.02 4.58 12.33
CA ALA A 179 -24.18 3.69 12.38
C ALA A 179 -23.96 2.36 11.63
N LYS A 180 -23.54 2.43 10.36
CA LYS A 180 -23.38 1.28 9.45
C LYS A 180 -22.01 0.60 9.58
N ARG A 181 -21.11 1.14 10.41
CA ARG A 181 -19.72 0.72 10.62
C ARG A 181 -18.79 0.89 9.40
N GLN A 182 -19.33 0.94 8.20
CA GLN A 182 -18.59 1.16 6.95
C GLN A 182 -19.46 1.78 5.85
N MET A 183 -18.82 2.40 4.87
CA MET A 183 -19.43 2.89 3.63
C MET A 183 -18.50 2.62 2.42
N ALA A 184 -19.08 2.37 1.25
CA ALA A 184 -18.32 2.19 0.02
C ALA A 184 -17.93 3.57 -0.56
N VAL A 185 -16.68 3.71 -0.99
CA VAL A 185 -16.09 4.96 -1.49
C VAL A 185 -15.19 4.63 -2.68
N PRO A 186 -15.31 5.32 -3.83
CA PRO A 186 -14.36 5.15 -4.93
C PRO A 186 -12.98 5.67 -4.56
N LEU A 187 -11.95 4.99 -5.05
CA LEU A 187 -10.54 5.29 -4.83
C LEU A 187 -9.81 5.26 -6.17
N VAL A 188 -9.28 6.42 -6.57
CA VAL A 188 -8.29 6.53 -7.64
C VAL A 188 -6.97 5.95 -7.13
N GLU A 189 -6.49 4.90 -7.77
CA GLU A 189 -5.27 4.19 -7.41
C GLU A 189 -4.02 4.92 -7.92
N PRO A 190 -2.81 4.56 -7.43
CA PRO A 190 -1.56 5.13 -7.95
C PRO A 190 -1.35 4.94 -9.46
N CYS A 191 -1.94 3.91 -10.06
CA CYS A 191 -1.94 3.65 -11.50
C CYS A 191 -3.11 4.30 -12.27
N LEU A 192 -3.86 5.21 -11.62
CA LEU A 192 -5.03 5.92 -12.15
C LEU A 192 -6.26 5.05 -12.45
N SER A 193 -6.22 3.75 -12.15
CA SER A 193 -7.45 2.95 -12.14
C SER A 193 -8.34 3.35 -10.97
N VAL A 194 -9.65 3.13 -11.11
CA VAL A 194 -10.61 3.38 -10.04
C VAL A 194 -11.05 2.05 -9.43
N SER A 195 -10.87 1.92 -8.12
CA SER A 195 -11.36 0.80 -7.31
C SER A 195 -12.41 1.28 -6.32
N THR A 196 -13.38 0.42 -5.98
CA THR A 196 -14.34 0.71 -4.90
C THR A 196 -13.83 0.10 -3.61
N VAL A 197 -13.49 0.93 -2.62
CA VAL A 197 -13.03 0.49 -1.30
C VAL A 197 -14.09 0.76 -0.25
N ASN A 198 -13.94 0.14 0.91
CA ASN A 198 -14.77 0.43 2.07
C ASN A 198 -14.00 1.35 3.02
N LEU A 199 -14.63 2.44 3.43
CA LEU A 199 -14.18 3.27 4.54
C LEU A 199 -14.90 2.79 5.80
N ALA A 200 -14.15 2.52 6.86
CA ALA A 200 -14.67 2.15 8.17
C ALA A 200 -14.00 2.98 9.29
N LYS A 201 -14.66 3.12 10.43
CA LYS A 201 -14.08 3.77 11.63
C LYS A 201 -13.86 2.75 12.72
N TRP A 202 -12.61 2.47 13.06
CA TRP A 202 -12.24 1.45 14.04
C TRP A 202 -11.59 2.05 15.28
N SER A 203 -11.91 1.50 16.44
CA SER A 203 -11.10 1.68 17.65
C SER A 203 -9.97 0.65 17.65
N ILE A 204 -8.75 1.11 17.41
CA ILE A 204 -7.55 0.28 17.52
C ILE A 204 -6.90 0.58 18.86
N ARG A 205 -7.03 -0.36 19.80
CA ARG A 205 -6.61 -0.21 21.21
C ARG A 205 -7.33 0.96 21.89
N SER A 206 -6.65 2.10 22.01
CA SER A 206 -7.14 3.34 22.62
C SER A 206 -7.17 4.52 21.64
N SER A 207 -6.90 4.27 20.36
CA SER A 207 -6.91 5.28 19.31
C SER A 207 -7.93 4.93 18.24
N LEU A 208 -8.76 5.90 17.90
CA LEU A 208 -9.63 5.82 16.73
C LEU A 208 -8.80 5.99 15.45
N SER A 209 -9.12 5.21 14.44
CA SER A 209 -8.54 5.28 13.09
C SER A 209 -9.63 5.07 12.05
N TYR A 210 -9.52 5.79 10.93
CA TYR A 210 -10.23 5.44 9.72
C TYR A 210 -9.46 4.33 9.00
N ILE A 211 -10.19 3.37 8.46
CA ILE A 211 -9.64 2.19 7.80
C ILE A 211 -10.21 2.11 6.39
N ILE A 212 -9.33 2.08 5.39
CA ILE A 212 -9.68 1.69 4.04
C ILE A 212 -9.48 0.18 3.93
N ASN A 213 -10.53 -0.59 3.61
CA ASN A 213 -10.48 -2.04 3.46
C ASN A 213 -11.38 -2.53 2.29
N GLY A 214 -11.71 -3.82 2.25
CA GLY A 214 -12.52 -4.41 1.18
C GLY A 214 -11.64 -4.76 -0.03
N ASP A 215 -11.66 -3.94 -1.07
CA ASP A 215 -10.85 -4.17 -2.27
C ASP A 215 -9.43 -3.59 -2.18
N TYR A 216 -9.02 -3.09 -1.01
CA TYR A 216 -7.67 -2.56 -0.81
C TYR A 216 -6.56 -3.59 -1.12
N SER A 217 -6.77 -4.88 -0.86
CA SER A 217 -5.83 -5.92 -1.28
C SER A 217 -5.68 -6.04 -2.80
N LYS A 218 -6.72 -5.71 -3.58
CA LYS A 218 -6.64 -5.60 -5.05
C LYS A 218 -5.83 -4.37 -5.45
N VAL A 219 -6.05 -3.23 -4.79
CA VAL A 219 -5.25 -2.00 -4.98
C VAL A 219 -3.76 -2.27 -4.75
N LEU A 220 -3.41 -3.00 -3.68
CA LEU A 220 -2.03 -3.44 -3.45
C LEU A 220 -1.49 -4.33 -4.58
N LYS A 221 -2.31 -5.20 -5.15
CA LYS A 221 -1.91 -6.09 -6.25
C LYS A 221 -1.70 -5.33 -7.57
N ASN A 222 -2.54 -4.34 -7.86
CA ASN A 222 -2.44 -3.51 -9.05
C ASN A 222 -1.20 -2.60 -8.98
N ASN A 223 -0.80 -2.21 -7.77
CA ASN A 223 0.26 -1.23 -7.53
C ASN A 223 1.50 -1.84 -6.84
N ARG A 224 1.79 -3.13 -7.08
CA ARG A 224 2.91 -3.86 -6.42
C ARG A 224 4.28 -3.23 -6.62
N ASN A 225 4.47 -2.52 -7.73
CA ASN A 225 5.74 -1.89 -8.05
C ASN A 225 5.99 -0.62 -7.21
N SER A 226 4.91 0.03 -6.73
CA SER A 226 4.98 1.28 -5.98
C SER A 226 4.65 1.15 -4.49
N LEU A 227 3.64 0.36 -4.14
CA LEU A 227 3.20 0.17 -2.76
C LEU A 227 4.05 -0.91 -2.08
N LYS A 228 5.23 -0.51 -1.63
CA LYS A 228 6.25 -1.35 -0.99
C LYS A 228 6.58 -0.85 0.43
N PRO A 229 7.29 -1.66 1.25
CA PRO A 229 7.80 -1.18 2.53
C PRO A 229 8.58 0.13 2.38
N ASN A 230 8.46 1.04 3.34
CA ASN A 230 9.07 2.38 3.32
C ASN A 230 8.54 3.36 2.26
N ALA A 231 7.59 2.97 1.41
CA ALA A 231 6.92 3.93 0.53
C ALA A 231 6.17 4.97 1.36
N VAL A 232 6.26 6.24 0.94
CA VAL A 232 5.43 7.33 1.47
C VAL A 232 4.25 7.50 0.55
N VAL A 233 3.05 7.51 1.12
CA VAL A 233 1.81 7.73 0.40
C VAL A 233 1.05 8.91 0.98
N GLN A 234 0.28 9.54 0.10
CA GLN A 234 -0.74 10.51 0.45
C GLN A 234 -2.10 9.94 0.10
N ILE A 235 -3.08 10.24 0.94
CA ILE A 235 -4.49 10.03 0.64
C ILE A 235 -5.14 11.39 0.55
N TRP A 236 -5.80 11.65 -0.56
CA TRP A 236 -6.55 12.85 -0.82
C TRP A 236 -8.03 12.52 -0.91
N SER A 237 -8.88 13.40 -0.40
CA SER A 237 -10.32 13.33 -0.60
C SER A 237 -10.76 14.39 -1.59
N PHE A 238 -11.78 14.10 -2.36
CA PHE A 238 -12.44 15.07 -3.23
C PHE A 238 -13.92 14.73 -3.37
N ARG A 239 -14.69 15.66 -3.93
CA ARG A 239 -16.14 15.58 -4.08
C ARG A 239 -16.50 15.54 -5.55
N ILE A 240 -17.45 14.69 -5.93
CA ILE A 240 -18.02 14.67 -7.29
C ILE A 240 -19.49 15.05 -7.20
N GLU A 241 -19.89 16.05 -8.01
CA GLU A 241 -21.28 16.50 -8.15
C GLU A 241 -22.12 15.50 -8.96
N PRO A 242 -23.47 15.48 -8.81
CA PRO A 242 -24.34 16.44 -8.11
C PRO A 242 -24.61 16.13 -6.62
N ASN A 243 -24.16 14.98 -6.12
CA ASN A 243 -24.49 14.52 -4.76
C ASN A 243 -23.38 14.83 -3.74
N SER A 244 -22.40 15.65 -4.12
CA SER A 244 -21.16 15.86 -3.35
C SER A 244 -20.55 14.54 -2.85
N GLN A 245 -20.46 13.54 -3.74
CA GLN A 245 -20.06 12.19 -3.36
C GLN A 245 -18.58 12.18 -2.94
N LEU A 246 -18.28 11.63 -1.77
CA LEU A 246 -16.89 11.43 -1.33
C LEU A 246 -16.17 10.45 -2.25
N ASN A 247 -14.98 10.84 -2.66
CA ASN A 247 -14.03 10.03 -3.40
C ASN A 247 -12.63 10.20 -2.79
N PHE A 248 -11.77 9.19 -2.97
CA PHE A 248 -10.38 9.26 -2.56
C PHE A 248 -9.42 9.13 -3.74
N ALA A 249 -8.20 9.65 -3.59
CA ALA A 249 -7.06 9.33 -4.42
C ALA A 249 -5.89 8.88 -3.53
N LEU A 250 -5.29 7.73 -3.86
CA LEU A 250 -4.09 7.21 -3.22
C LEU A 250 -2.88 7.51 -4.12
N ILE A 251 -1.99 8.35 -3.62
CA ILE A 251 -0.84 8.86 -4.37
C ILE A 251 0.44 8.38 -3.69
N LYS A 252 1.39 7.90 -4.49
CA LYS A 252 2.74 7.59 -4.02
C LYS A 252 3.60 8.85 -4.13
N VAL A 253 4.36 9.15 -3.07
CA VAL A 253 5.29 10.30 -3.04
C VAL A 253 6.73 9.83 -3.19
N ILE A 254 7.07 8.71 -2.53
CA ILE A 254 8.40 8.08 -2.61
C ILE A 254 8.24 6.59 -2.88
N ASN A 255 9.00 6.06 -3.84
CA ASN A 255 9.14 4.62 -4.05
C ASN A 255 10.03 4.03 -2.93
N GLY A 256 9.57 2.98 -2.26
CA GLY A 256 10.21 2.40 -1.07
C GLY A 256 11.65 1.88 -1.21
N GLU A 257 12.24 1.91 -2.41
CA GLU A 257 13.61 1.46 -2.69
C GLU A 257 14.50 2.54 -3.34
N ASP A 258 13.96 3.65 -3.87
CA ASP A 258 14.74 4.56 -4.73
C ASP A 258 14.97 5.96 -4.14
N GLY A 259 14.39 6.30 -2.98
CA GLY A 259 14.66 7.58 -2.29
C GLY A 259 14.33 8.87 -3.07
N HIS A 260 13.88 8.77 -4.31
CA HIS A 260 13.55 9.92 -5.15
C HIS A 260 12.12 10.39 -4.87
N VAL A 261 12.01 11.67 -4.54
CA VAL A 261 10.74 12.40 -4.49
C VAL A 261 10.21 12.49 -5.91
N ILE A 262 8.98 12.01 -6.12
CA ILE A 262 8.27 12.20 -7.37
C ILE A 262 7.69 13.61 -7.32
N ASN A 263 8.41 14.56 -7.93
CA ASN A 263 7.88 15.90 -8.22
C ASN A 263 6.91 15.85 -9.40
#